data_AF-A0A929EJ84-F1
#
_entry.id   AF-A0A929EJ84-F1
#
_cell.length_a   1.000
_cell.length_b   1.000
_cell.length_c   1.000
_cell.angle_alpha   90.00
_cell.angle_beta   90.00
_cell.angle_gamma   90.00
#
_symmetry.space_group_name_H-M   'P 1'
#
loop_
_entity.id
_entity.type
_entity.pdbx_description
1 polymer ?
#
loop_
_entity_poly.entity_id
_entity_poly.type
_entity_poly.pdbx_seq_one_letter_code
_entity_poly.pdbx_strand_id
1 'polypeptide(L)'
;MNRTAIIRRALFTVALLFGMAFTGVLLTHTVSEATTVATDGELTPVVMNEVCMVTDKVFGKPQIPVEYEGKTYYGCCQGCVAKLKNNGTLRSAVDPVNGHTVDKASATIFEGEGGEALYFESMETARKFFKR
;
A
#
# COMPACT_ATOMS: atom_id res chain seq x y z
N MET A 1 -23.46 0.24 -30.48
CA MET A 1 -23.40 1.50 -29.71
C MET A 1 -24.11 1.31 -28.36
N ASN A 2 -23.40 1.67 -27.30
CA ASN A 2 -23.83 2.01 -25.92
C ASN A 2 -24.68 1.05 -25.07
N ARG A 3 -23.97 0.43 -24.12
CA ARG A 3 -24.36 0.18 -22.71
C ARG A 3 -24.71 1.55 -22.07
N THR A 4 -25.58 1.74 -21.09
CA THR A 4 -25.70 1.01 -19.81
C THR A 4 -26.93 1.53 -19.04
N ALA A 5 -27.58 0.60 -18.34
CA ALA A 5 -28.33 0.70 -17.09
C ALA A 5 -29.52 1.68 -16.95
N ILE A 6 -30.66 1.03 -16.73
CA ILE A 6 -32.03 1.49 -16.63
C ILE A 6 -32.59 0.88 -15.33
N ILE A 7 -33.34 1.67 -14.55
CA ILE A 7 -34.44 1.30 -13.61
C ILE A 7 -34.02 0.73 -12.24
N ARG A 8 -34.23 1.44 -11.10
CA ARG A 8 -35.47 1.77 -10.33
C ARG A 8 -36.09 0.58 -9.55
N ARG A 9 -35.98 0.70 -8.21
CA ARG A 9 -36.93 0.36 -7.11
C ARG A 9 -38.00 -0.73 -7.34
N ALA A 10 -38.02 -1.77 -6.50
CA ALA A 10 -39.22 -2.51 -6.06
C ALA A 10 -38.86 -3.57 -4.99
N LEU A 11 -39.42 -3.48 -3.77
CA LEU A 11 -40.50 -4.34 -3.22
C LEU A 11 -39.96 -5.62 -2.53
N PHE A 12 -39.96 -5.66 -1.19
CA PHE A 12 -40.99 -6.31 -0.36
C PHE A 12 -41.04 -7.84 -0.50
N THR A 13 -40.38 -8.55 0.41
CA THR A 13 -40.79 -9.90 0.82
C THR A 13 -40.67 -10.04 2.33
N VAL A 14 -41.83 -9.85 2.98
CA VAL A 14 -42.09 -10.23 4.36
C VAL A 14 -42.29 -11.75 4.40
N ALA A 15 -41.53 -12.46 5.24
CA ALA A 15 -41.78 -13.86 5.61
C ALA A 15 -41.41 -14.01 7.10
N LEU A 16 -42.38 -13.95 8.02
CA LEU A 16 -43.27 -15.01 8.52
C LEU A 16 -42.73 -15.58 9.85
N LEU A 17 -43.55 -15.35 10.87
CA LEU A 17 -43.41 -15.61 12.29
C LEU A 17 -43.15 -17.09 12.63
N PHE A 18 -42.14 -17.36 13.48
CA PHE A 18 -42.17 -18.44 14.46
C PHE A 18 -41.51 -17.94 15.75
N GLY A 19 -42.33 -17.74 16.79
CA GLY A 19 -41.86 -17.44 18.13
C GLY A 19 -41.52 -18.70 18.91
N MET A 20 -40.51 -18.61 19.77
CA MET A 20 -40.58 -19.02 21.18
C MET A 20 -39.22 -18.77 21.84
N ALA A 21 -39.28 -18.27 23.07
CA ALA A 21 -38.14 -17.97 23.90
C ALA A 21 -37.25 -19.22 24.14
N PHE A 22 -35.94 -19.05 24.00
CA PHE A 22 -34.96 -19.92 24.66
C PHE A 22 -33.89 -19.04 25.32
N THR A 23 -34.13 -18.78 26.59
CA THR A 23 -33.13 -18.40 27.59
C THR A 23 -32.09 -19.52 27.71
N GLY A 24 -30.80 -19.23 27.53
CA GLY A 24 -29.76 -20.24 27.75
C GLY A 24 -28.38 -19.87 27.26
N VAL A 25 -27.65 -19.14 28.10
CA VAL A 25 -26.21 -18.83 28.03
C VAL A 25 -25.37 -20.11 28.02
N LEU A 26 -24.39 -20.24 27.09
CA LEU A 26 -23.08 -20.86 27.38
C LEU A 26 -22.01 -20.56 26.28
N LEU A 27 -21.01 -19.75 26.68
CA LEU A 27 -19.54 -19.81 26.43
C LEU A 27 -19.01 -20.41 25.10
N THR A 28 -18.00 -19.94 24.38
CA THR A 28 -17.03 -18.82 24.44
C THR A 28 -16.24 -18.92 23.12
N HIS A 29 -16.44 -18.01 22.18
CA HIS A 29 -15.46 -17.64 21.15
C HIS A 29 -15.54 -16.11 21.16
N THR A 30 -14.51 -15.35 21.46
CA THR A 30 -13.19 -15.35 20.85
C THR A 30 -12.25 -14.60 21.80
N VAL A 31 -11.04 -15.09 21.99
CA VAL A 31 -9.96 -14.31 22.61
C VAL A 31 -9.79 -13.05 21.78
N SER A 32 -10.20 -11.91 22.36
CA SER A 32 -9.89 -10.60 21.84
C SER A 32 -8.42 -10.35 22.17
N GLU A 33 -7.53 -10.64 21.23
CA GLU A 33 -6.18 -10.08 21.26
C GLU A 33 -6.35 -8.55 21.19
N ALA A 34 -6.34 -7.92 22.36
CA ALA A 34 -6.03 -6.52 22.47
C ALA A 34 -4.55 -6.38 22.06
N THR A 35 -4.31 -6.29 20.75
CA THR A 35 -3.07 -5.73 20.24
C THR A 35 -2.98 -4.33 20.80
N THR A 36 -2.13 -4.17 21.81
CA THR A 36 -1.60 -2.89 22.21
C THR A 36 -0.91 -2.32 20.97
N VAL A 37 -1.62 -1.46 20.26
CA VAL A 37 -1.01 -0.58 19.26
C VAL A 37 -0.15 0.37 20.08
N ALA A 38 1.10 -0.05 20.33
CA ALA A 38 2.13 0.86 20.74
C ALA A 38 2.11 2.00 19.74
N THR A 39 1.80 3.21 20.21
CA THR A 39 2.04 4.45 19.49
C THR A 39 3.56 4.61 19.37
N ASP A 40 4.13 3.84 18.44
CA ASP A 40 5.40 4.14 17.81
C ASP A 40 5.26 5.50 17.14
N GLY A 41 6.26 6.36 17.28
CA GLY A 41 6.30 7.68 16.65
C GLY A 41 5.83 7.60 15.20
N GLU A 42 4.93 8.50 14.82
CA GLU A 42 4.13 8.39 13.61
C GLU A 42 5.00 8.38 12.36
N LEU A 43 5.37 7.20 11.89
CA LEU A 43 6.09 7.01 10.64
C LEU A 43 5.13 7.28 9.49
N THR A 44 5.34 8.39 8.78
CA THR A 44 4.53 8.74 7.62
C THR A 44 5.18 8.21 6.33
N PRO A 45 4.54 7.28 5.61
CA PRO A 45 5.07 6.78 4.35
C PRO A 45 5.04 7.87 3.27
N VAL A 46 6.01 7.83 2.36
CA VAL A 46 6.09 8.70 1.20
C VAL A 46 5.18 8.18 0.10
N VAL A 47 4.47 9.08 -0.58
CA VAL A 47 3.63 8.71 -1.71
C VAL A 47 4.53 8.38 -2.91
N MET A 48 4.34 7.21 -3.51
CA MET A 48 5.20 6.71 -4.60
C MET A 48 5.32 7.66 -5.80
N ASN A 49 4.27 8.45 -6.08
CA ASN A 49 4.26 9.36 -7.22
C ASN A 49 5.11 10.61 -6.99
N GLU A 50 5.62 10.84 -5.77
CA GLU A 50 6.48 11.96 -5.44
C GLU A 50 7.97 11.62 -5.49
N VAL A 51 8.29 10.40 -5.90
CA VAL A 51 9.65 9.85 -5.89
C VAL A 51 10.16 9.66 -7.31
N CYS A 52 11.41 10.04 -7.55
CA CYS A 52 12.12 9.59 -8.73
C CYS A 52 12.82 8.26 -8.42
N MET A 53 12.28 7.17 -8.95
CA MET A 53 12.79 5.80 -8.71
C MET A 53 14.15 5.51 -9.37
N VAL A 54 14.66 6.42 -10.21
CA VAL A 54 16.01 6.29 -10.79
C VAL A 54 17.08 6.90 -9.89
N THR A 55 16.74 8.00 -9.21
CA THR A 55 17.69 8.73 -8.36
C THR A 55 17.43 8.53 -6.88
N ASP A 56 16.36 7.81 -6.53
CA ASP A 56 15.90 7.56 -5.16
C ASP A 56 15.74 8.86 -4.36
N LYS A 57 15.17 9.89 -4.99
CA LYS A 57 14.93 11.19 -4.35
C LYS A 57 13.44 11.45 -4.20
N VAL A 58 13.06 11.96 -3.03
CA VAL A 58 11.72 12.48 -2.75
C VAL A 58 11.63 13.94 -3.21
N PHE A 59 10.55 14.31 -3.89
CA PHE A 59 10.35 15.67 -4.43
C PHE A 59 9.15 16.40 -3.83
N GLY A 60 8.27 15.71 -3.08
CA GLY A 60 7.03 16.29 -2.53
C GLY A 60 6.06 16.83 -3.59
N LYS A 61 6.16 16.33 -4.82
CA LYS A 61 5.26 16.68 -5.93
C LYS A 61 5.17 15.52 -6.92
N PRO A 62 4.04 15.37 -7.64
CA PRO A 62 3.88 14.30 -8.63
C PRO A 62 4.99 14.32 -9.71
N GLN A 63 5.56 13.15 -9.95
CA GLN A 63 6.56 12.85 -10.98
C GLN A 63 5.90 12.20 -12.21
N ILE A 64 6.69 11.94 -13.25
CA ILE A 64 6.18 11.39 -14.52
C ILE A 64 5.93 9.88 -14.35
N PRO A 65 4.69 9.38 -14.56
CA PRO A 65 4.40 7.96 -14.48
C PRO A 65 4.97 7.19 -15.67
N VAL A 66 5.41 5.97 -15.41
CA VAL A 66 6.01 5.04 -16.37
C VAL A 66 5.38 3.67 -16.19
N GLU A 67 4.47 3.34 -17.10
CA GLU A 67 3.87 2.01 -17.15
C GLU A 67 4.84 0.98 -17.73
N TYR A 68 5.04 -0.11 -17.01
CA TYR A 68 5.85 -1.25 -17.45
C TYR A 68 5.28 -2.54 -16.84
N GLU A 69 4.95 -3.52 -17.69
CA GLU A 69 4.40 -4.83 -17.27
C GLU A 69 3.19 -4.73 -16.31
N GLY A 70 2.33 -3.72 -16.50
CA GLY A 70 1.14 -3.50 -15.67
C GLY A 70 1.41 -2.86 -14.30
N LYS A 71 2.63 -2.37 -14.06
CA LYS A 71 3.01 -1.61 -12.87
C LYS A 71 3.41 -0.18 -13.26
N THR A 72 3.19 0.75 -12.34
CA THR A 72 3.54 2.17 -12.52
C THR A 72 4.79 2.53 -11.73
N TYR A 73 5.79 3.06 -12.42
CA TYR A 73 7.02 3.62 -11.84
C TYR A 73 7.06 5.13 -12.06
N TYR A 74 7.95 5.84 -11.37
CA TYR A 74 7.99 7.31 -11.41
C TYR A 74 9.40 7.86 -11.64
N GLY A 75 9.51 8.81 -12.58
CA GLY A 75 10.77 9.47 -12.92
C GLY A 75 10.66 10.99 -13.00
N CYS A 76 11.71 11.72 -12.61
CA CYS A 76 11.69 13.18 -12.57
C CYS A 76 11.90 13.87 -13.93
N CYS A 77 12.35 13.13 -14.96
CA CYS A 77 12.58 13.67 -16.29
C CYS A 77 12.45 12.58 -17.37
N GLN A 78 12.38 12.98 -18.64
CA GLN A 78 12.30 12.04 -19.78
C GLN A 78 13.48 11.05 -19.82
N GLY A 79 14.66 11.46 -19.37
CA GLY A 79 15.81 10.56 -19.24
C GLY A 79 15.57 9.45 -18.20
N CYS A 80 14.94 9.78 -17.07
CA CYS A 80 14.55 8.78 -16.06
C CYS A 80 13.44 7.87 -16.59
N VAL A 81 12.48 8.40 -17.34
CA VAL A 81 11.44 7.61 -18.00
C VAL A 81 12.04 6.57 -18.95
N ALA A 82 12.97 6.99 -19.82
CA ALA A 82 13.64 6.07 -20.74
C ALA A 82 14.43 4.98 -20.00
N LYS A 83 15.15 5.36 -18.93
CA LYS A 83 15.88 4.43 -18.08
C LYS A 83 14.96 3.41 -17.40
N LEU A 84 13.83 3.84 -16.86
CA LEU A 84 12.86 2.95 -16.20
C LEU A 84 12.17 2.00 -17.18
N LYS A 85 12.04 2.34 -18.46
CA LYS A 85 11.53 1.39 -19.47
C LYS A 85 12.56 0.35 -19.87
N ASN A 86 13.82 0.78 -20.04
CA ASN A 86 14.86 -0.02 -20.67
C ASN A 86 15.76 -0.77 -19.69
N ASN A 87 15.78 -0.40 -18.41
CA ASN A 87 16.64 -1.03 -17.40
C ASN A 87 15.82 -1.53 -16.20
N GLY A 88 15.69 -2.85 -16.11
CA GLY A 88 14.97 -3.51 -15.03
C GLY A 88 15.59 -3.35 -13.65
N THR A 89 16.91 -3.16 -13.55
CA THR A 89 17.56 -3.00 -12.23
C THR A 89 17.13 -1.73 -11.52
N LEU A 90 16.66 -0.72 -12.27
CA LEU A 90 16.16 0.54 -11.73
C LEU A 90 14.72 0.45 -11.21
N ARG A 91 14.01 -0.65 -11.53
CA ARG A 91 12.65 -0.94 -11.04
C ARG A 91 12.67 -1.74 -9.73
N SER A 92 13.85 -2.15 -9.28
CA SER A 92 14.06 -2.90 -8.05
C SER A 92 14.90 -2.12 -7.04
N ALA A 93 14.67 -2.36 -5.76
CA ALA A 93 15.45 -1.84 -4.63
C ALA A 93 15.82 -2.98 -3.69
N VAL A 94 16.64 -2.68 -2.68
CA VAL A 94 16.99 -3.62 -1.61
C VAL A 94 16.43 -3.07 -0.30
N ASP A 95 15.71 -3.91 0.44
CA ASP A 95 15.24 -3.55 1.78
C ASP A 95 16.45 -3.49 2.74
N PRO A 96 16.68 -2.35 3.42
CA PRO A 96 17.86 -2.13 4.24
C PRO A 96 17.86 -2.93 5.56
N VAL A 97 16.78 -3.65 5.88
CA VAL A 97 16.66 -4.47 7.10
C VAL A 97 17.01 -5.92 6.83
N ASN A 98 16.45 -6.52 5.78
CA ASN A 98 16.62 -7.96 5.50
C ASN A 98 17.46 -8.24 4.24
N GLY A 99 17.79 -7.23 3.43
CA GLY A 99 18.58 -7.39 2.21
C GLY A 99 17.82 -8.01 1.04
N HIS A 100 16.50 -8.18 1.14
CA HIS A 100 15.68 -8.74 0.07
C HIS A 100 15.49 -7.73 -1.06
N THR A 101 15.44 -8.23 -2.29
CA THR A 101 15.08 -7.43 -3.46
C THR A 101 13.59 -7.18 -3.48
N VAL A 102 13.19 -5.91 -3.58
CA VAL A 102 11.79 -5.48 -3.64
C VAL A 102 11.52 -4.73 -4.94
N ASP A 103 10.30 -4.86 -5.47
CA ASP A 103 9.85 -4.07 -6.62
C ASP A 103 9.42 -2.68 -6.15
N LYS A 104 10.00 -1.61 -6.73
CA LYS A 104 9.74 -0.23 -6.32
C LYS A 104 8.29 0.19 -6.51
N ALA A 105 7.54 -0.42 -7.45
CA ALA A 105 6.13 -0.09 -7.67
C ALA A 105 5.20 -0.69 -6.60
N SER A 106 5.66 -1.67 -5.81
CA SER A 106 4.87 -2.29 -4.73
C SER A 106 5.49 -2.11 -3.34
N ALA A 107 6.66 -1.49 -3.25
CA ALA A 107 7.37 -1.29 -1.99
C ALA A 107 6.69 -0.25 -1.09
N THR A 108 6.86 -0.42 0.22
CA THR A 108 6.54 0.66 1.17
C THR A 108 7.71 1.64 1.16
N ILE A 109 7.44 2.93 0.92
CA ILE A 109 8.49 3.94 0.76
C ILE A 109 8.47 4.88 1.97
N PHE A 110 9.65 5.18 2.52
CA PHE A 110 9.84 6.23 3.51
C PHE A 110 10.98 7.15 3.09
N GLU A 111 10.95 8.38 3.57
CA GLU A 111 12.06 9.32 3.40
C GLU A 111 13.14 9.02 4.44
N GLY A 112 14.37 8.83 3.98
CA GLY A 112 15.55 8.74 4.83
C GLY A 112 15.99 10.11 5.33
N GLU A 113 16.95 10.13 6.26
CA GLU A 113 17.45 11.38 6.87
C GLU A 113 18.07 12.34 5.85
N GLY A 114 18.56 11.84 4.71
CA GLY A 114 19.14 12.63 3.63
C GLY A 114 18.15 13.06 2.53
N GLY A 115 16.84 12.79 2.69
CA GLY A 115 15.82 13.06 1.68
C GLY A 115 15.76 12.03 0.55
N GLU A 116 16.45 10.90 0.71
CA GLU A 116 16.36 9.76 -0.19
C GLU A 116 15.11 8.90 0.08
N ALA A 117 14.63 8.23 -0.96
CA ALA A 117 13.57 7.24 -0.83
C ALA A 117 14.18 5.89 -0.41
N LEU A 118 13.79 5.43 0.78
CA LEU A 118 14.08 4.09 1.28
C LEU A 118 12.91 3.16 0.95
N TYR A 119 13.22 1.97 0.44
CA TYR A 119 12.22 0.98 0.01
C TYR A 119 12.22 -0.21 0.94
N PHE A 120 11.03 -0.61 1.37
CA PHE A 120 10.83 -1.70 2.30
C PHE A 120 9.87 -2.74 1.72
N GLU A 121 10.13 -4.00 2.02
CA GLU A 121 9.25 -5.13 1.70
C GLU A 121 7.92 -4.99 2.44
N SER A 122 7.94 -4.44 3.65
CA SER A 122 6.76 -4.28 4.49
C SER A 122 6.88 -3.11 5.46
N MET A 123 5.73 -2.73 6.03
CA MET A 123 5.68 -1.78 7.15
C MET A 123 6.45 -2.29 8.38
N GLU A 124 6.59 -3.60 8.56
CA GLU A 124 7.32 -4.18 9.68
C GLU A 124 8.84 -3.91 9.56
N THR A 125 9.41 -4.12 8.38
CA THR A 125 10.83 -3.82 8.14
C THR A 125 11.10 -2.33 8.24
N ALA A 126 10.20 -1.49 7.71
CA ALA A 126 10.28 -0.04 7.90
C ALA A 126 10.33 0.36 9.38
N ARG A 127 9.41 -0.14 10.22
CA ARG A 127 9.42 0.15 11.66
C ARG A 127 10.72 -0.31 12.33
N LYS A 128 11.24 -1.50 11.99
CA LYS A 128 12.52 -1.99 12.52
C LYS A 128 13.72 -1.14 12.11
N PHE A 129 13.64 -0.47 10.95
CA PHE A 129 14.68 0.45 10.51
C PHE A 129 14.69 1.72 11.36
N PHE A 130 13.54 2.36 11.56
CA PHE A 130 13.45 3.65 12.27
C PHE A 130 13.45 3.55 13.81
N LYS A 131 13.32 2.34 14.38
CA LYS A 131 13.45 2.11 15.84
C LYS A 131 14.90 1.94 16.32
N ARG A 132 15.86 1.88 15.41
CA ARG A 132 17.27 1.58 15.74
C ARG A 132 18.00 2.76 16.35
#